data_AF-A0AAW2JCE9-F1
#
_entry.id   AF-A0AAW2JCE9-F1
#
_cell.length_a   1.000
_cell.length_b   1.000
_cell.length_c   1.000
_cell.angle_alpha   90.00
_cell.angle_beta   90.00
_cell.angle_gamma   90.00
#
_symmetry.space_group_name_H-M   'P 1'
#
loop_
_entity.id
_entity.type
_entity.pdbx_description
1 polymer ?
#
loop_
_entity_poly.entity_id
_entity_poly.type
_entity_poly.pdbx_seq_one_letter_code
_entity_poly.pdbx_strand_id
1 'polypeptide(L)'
;MKFTLDLGDGKNLTGAKGVKYLEKQWCVVSPDANVNDEKFREAITEACSHADCTALTPGSSCDGLDLKGNASYAFNMYFQTNDQKSGTCEKFQPYSTITKTDPSAGKCKYPIMFQTEYRGSEQGHVQHGQGSGSGSGSESESGTNSSTGKINSGVLGAVMLAMIMVFGYLN
;
A
#
# COMPACT_ATOMS: atom_id res chain seq x y z
N MET A 1 -3.77 5.84 21.89
CA MET A 1 -4.07 4.86 22.97
C MET A 1 -3.42 3.54 22.58
N LYS A 2 -2.61 2.92 23.44
CA LYS A 2 -2.03 1.59 23.19
C LYS A 2 -2.83 0.58 24.00
N PHE A 3 -3.57 -0.27 23.32
CA PHE A 3 -4.35 -1.31 23.97
C PHE A 3 -3.44 -2.46 24.39
N THR A 4 -3.60 -2.93 25.62
CA THR A 4 -2.94 -4.13 26.10
C THR A 4 -3.69 -5.33 25.53
N LEU A 5 -3.03 -6.10 24.67
CA LEU A 5 -3.58 -7.34 24.12
C LEU A 5 -3.35 -8.46 25.14
N ASP A 6 -4.43 -9.04 25.65
CA ASP A 6 -4.42 -10.20 26.54
C ASP A 6 -4.93 -11.43 25.78
N LEU A 7 -4.16 -12.52 25.83
CA LEU A 7 -4.52 -13.81 25.22
C LEU A 7 -5.24 -14.74 26.21
N GLY A 8 -5.58 -14.26 27.42
CA GLY A 8 -6.34 -14.98 28.46
C GLY A 8 -5.49 -15.83 29.40
N ASP A 9 -4.26 -16.18 29.00
CA ASP A 9 -3.37 -17.08 29.76
C ASP A 9 -2.14 -16.37 30.37
N GLY A 10 -2.08 -15.03 30.33
CA GLY A 10 -0.90 -14.26 30.75
C GLY A 10 0.35 -14.52 29.88
N LYS A 11 0.18 -15.14 28.70
CA LYS A 11 1.25 -15.42 27.74
C LYS A 11 1.66 -14.14 27.01
N ASN A 12 2.97 -13.89 26.96
CA ASN A 12 3.52 -12.82 26.13
C ASN A 12 3.40 -13.15 24.63
N LEU A 13 3.19 -12.12 23.83
CA LEU A 13 3.20 -12.24 22.38
C LEU A 13 4.60 -12.61 21.91
N THR A 14 4.71 -13.72 21.17
CA THR A 14 5.93 -14.10 20.49
C THR A 14 5.75 -13.98 18.99
N GLY A 15 6.79 -13.52 18.28
CA GLY A 15 6.77 -13.48 16.83
C GLY A 15 6.53 -14.86 16.19
N ALA A 16 5.86 -14.86 15.04
CA ALA A 16 5.67 -16.08 14.25
C ALA A 16 7.02 -16.68 13.83
N LYS A 17 7.12 -18.00 13.87
CA LYS A 17 8.33 -18.75 13.47
C LYS A 17 8.22 -19.19 12.01
N GLY A 18 9.35 -19.26 11.31
CA GLY A 18 9.42 -19.77 9.94
C GLY A 18 8.89 -18.81 8.85
N VAL A 19 8.63 -17.54 9.18
CA VAL A 19 8.19 -16.54 8.19
C VAL A 19 9.36 -16.20 7.25
N LYS A 20 9.17 -16.45 5.95
CA LYS A 20 10.07 -15.98 4.91
C LYS A 20 9.70 -14.53 4.55
N TYR A 21 10.67 -13.63 4.62
CA TYR A 21 10.49 -12.22 4.27
C TYR A 21 10.99 -11.94 2.86
N LEU A 22 10.47 -10.90 2.21
CA LEU A 22 11.03 -10.36 0.98
C LEU A 22 12.47 -9.87 1.21
N GLU A 23 13.13 -9.42 0.15
CA GLU A 23 14.51 -8.94 0.27
C GLU A 23 14.61 -7.73 1.21
N LYS A 24 15.78 -7.58 1.84
CA LYS A 24 16.08 -6.46 2.74
C LYS A 24 16.36 -5.18 1.95
N GLN A 25 15.29 -4.62 1.43
CA GLN A 25 15.29 -3.36 0.72
C GLN A 25 14.00 -2.59 1.02
N TRP A 26 14.10 -1.27 0.99
CA TRP A 26 13.03 -0.34 1.30
C TRP A 26 12.97 0.73 0.23
N CYS A 27 11.77 1.20 -0.07
CA CYS A 27 11.58 2.41 -0.88
C CYS A 27 11.47 3.61 0.06
N VAL A 28 12.40 4.55 -0.03
CA VAL A 28 12.49 5.72 0.86
C VAL A 28 12.53 7.00 0.03
N VAL A 29 12.42 8.16 0.68
CA VAL A 29 12.61 9.45 0.02
C VAL A 29 14.04 9.55 -0.53
N SER A 30 14.17 9.96 -1.78
CA SER A 30 15.46 10.23 -2.42
C SER A 30 16.19 11.37 -1.67
N PRO A 31 17.52 11.28 -1.45
CA PRO A 31 18.29 12.37 -0.86
C PRO A 31 18.10 13.71 -1.60
N ASP A 32 17.89 13.65 -2.92
CA ASP A 32 17.75 14.80 -3.81
C ASP A 32 16.29 15.26 -3.99
N ALA A 33 15.34 14.63 -3.28
CA ALA A 33 13.93 14.97 -3.40
C ALA A 33 13.64 16.40 -2.93
N ASN A 34 13.00 17.19 -3.79
CA ASN A 34 12.43 18.48 -3.40
C ASN A 34 11.10 18.26 -2.66
N VAL A 35 11.13 18.29 -1.33
CA VAL A 35 9.94 18.10 -0.48
C VAL A 35 8.92 19.25 -0.56
N ASN A 36 9.32 20.39 -1.14
CA ASN A 36 8.44 21.55 -1.34
C ASN A 36 7.74 21.52 -2.71
N ASP A 37 8.02 20.52 -3.54
CA ASP A 37 7.28 20.30 -4.77
C ASP A 37 5.80 20.00 -4.45
N GLU A 38 4.89 20.66 -5.17
CA GLU A 38 3.45 20.49 -4.99
C GLU A 38 3.03 19.02 -5.15
N LYS A 39 3.70 18.28 -6.05
CA LYS A 39 3.42 16.86 -6.31
C LYS A 39 4.00 15.91 -5.27
N PHE A 40 4.91 16.36 -4.41
CA PHE A 40 5.50 15.50 -3.37
C PHE A 40 4.42 14.99 -2.40
N ARG A 41 3.49 15.86 -1.98
CA ARG A 41 2.40 15.47 -1.06
C ARG A 41 1.35 14.59 -1.75
N GLU A 42 1.14 14.80 -3.05
CA GLU A 42 0.27 13.94 -3.86
C GLU A 42 0.84 12.52 -3.93
N ALA A 43 2.15 12.37 -4.16
CA ALA A 43 2.82 11.06 -4.17
C ALA A 43 2.67 10.31 -2.83
N ILE A 44 2.78 11.00 -1.69
CA ILE A 44 2.54 10.39 -0.36
C ILE A 44 1.09 9.91 -0.25
N THR A 45 0.15 10.76 -0.67
CA THR A 45 -1.29 10.46 -0.61
C THR A 45 -1.63 9.26 -1.49
N GLU A 46 -1.06 9.19 -2.69
CA GLU A 46 -1.22 8.06 -3.62
C GLU A 46 -0.62 6.77 -3.05
N ALA A 47 0.56 6.82 -2.43
CA ALA A 47 1.14 5.66 -1.78
C ALA A 47 0.21 5.11 -0.68
N CYS A 48 -0.35 5.98 0.15
CA CYS A 48 -1.25 5.60 1.24
C CYS A 48 -2.68 5.24 0.79
N SER A 49 -3.13 5.63 -0.40
CA SER A 49 -4.41 5.17 -0.94
C SER A 49 -4.36 3.70 -1.39
N HIS A 50 -3.15 3.17 -1.59
CA HIS A 50 -2.90 1.80 -2.07
C HIS A 50 -2.12 0.94 -1.05
N ALA A 51 -1.83 1.45 0.15
CA ALA A 51 -1.09 0.74 1.18
C ALA A 51 -1.49 1.19 2.60
N ASP A 52 -1.14 0.39 3.61
CA ASP A 52 -1.48 0.68 5.00
C ASP A 52 -0.50 1.68 5.64
N CYS A 53 -0.92 2.95 5.71
CA CYS A 53 -0.20 4.02 6.40
C CYS A 53 -0.69 4.29 7.82
N THR A 54 -1.50 3.42 8.43
CA THR A 54 -2.11 3.67 9.75
C THR A 54 -1.08 3.89 10.86
N ALA A 55 0.12 3.33 10.72
CA ALA A 55 1.24 3.55 11.65
C ALA A 55 1.68 5.02 11.77
N LEU A 56 1.36 5.87 10.79
CA LEU A 56 1.66 7.30 10.77
C LEU A 56 0.63 8.16 11.50
N THR A 57 -0.51 7.58 11.88
CA THR A 57 -1.58 8.33 12.56
C THR A 57 -1.16 8.74 13.98
N PRO A 58 -1.67 9.86 14.52
CA PRO A 58 -1.35 10.29 15.87
C PRO A 58 -1.57 9.19 16.92
N GLY A 59 -0.58 8.96 17.78
CA GLY A 59 -0.58 7.93 18.81
C GLY A 59 -0.15 6.52 18.35
N SER A 60 0.19 6.33 17.08
CA SER A 60 0.66 5.06 16.51
C SER A 60 2.18 4.85 16.67
N SER A 61 2.70 3.72 16.15
CA SER A 61 4.10 3.32 16.28
C SER A 61 5.08 4.26 15.57
N CYS A 62 4.67 4.86 14.45
CA CYS A 62 5.45 5.80 13.67
C CYS A 62 4.92 7.24 13.77
N ASP A 63 4.13 7.52 14.81
CA ASP A 63 3.77 8.89 15.16
C ASP A 63 5.01 9.70 15.58
N GLY A 64 5.13 10.91 15.03
CA GLY A 64 6.21 11.86 15.29
C GLY A 64 7.36 11.86 14.27
N LEU A 65 7.25 11.14 13.16
CA LEU A 65 8.18 11.29 12.04
C LEU A 65 8.03 12.68 11.39
N ASP A 66 9.14 13.20 10.87
CA ASP A 66 9.11 14.40 10.03
C ASP A 66 8.51 14.08 8.64
N LEU A 67 8.37 15.10 7.80
CA LEU A 67 7.78 14.94 6.46
C LEU A 67 8.52 13.89 5.61
N LYS A 68 9.86 13.84 5.69
CA LYS A 68 10.67 12.86 4.95
C LYS A 68 10.49 11.45 5.49
N GLY A 69 10.40 11.28 6.81
CA GLY A 69 10.10 10.01 7.46
C GLY A 69 8.71 9.50 7.08
N ASN A 70 7.68 10.34 7.19
CA ASN A 70 6.31 9.99 6.80
C ASN A 70 6.24 9.56 5.33
N ALA A 71 6.86 10.32 4.43
CA ALA A 71 6.90 9.99 3.00
C ALA A 71 7.66 8.68 2.74
N SER A 72 8.82 8.49 3.39
CA SER A 72 9.59 7.25 3.25
C SER A 72 8.78 6.05 3.74
N TYR A 73 8.01 6.21 4.82
CA TYR A 73 7.18 5.12 5.34
C TYR A 73 6.06 4.79 4.35
N ALA A 74 5.38 5.80 3.81
CA ALA A 74 4.33 5.62 2.80
C ALA A 74 4.85 4.92 1.54
N PHE A 75 5.97 5.39 0.99
CA PHE A 75 6.61 4.78 -0.17
C PHE A 75 7.03 3.33 0.10
N ASN A 76 7.58 3.05 1.29
CA ASN A 76 7.91 1.69 1.68
C ASN A 76 6.65 0.82 1.77
N MET A 77 5.57 1.27 2.41
CA MET A 77 4.35 0.48 2.51
C MET A 77 3.78 0.14 1.13
N TYR A 78 3.79 1.09 0.18
CA TYR A 78 3.41 0.84 -1.20
C TYR A 78 4.33 -0.20 -1.87
N PHE A 79 5.64 0.00 -1.78
CA PHE A 79 6.65 -0.90 -2.36
C PHE A 79 6.52 -2.34 -1.84
N GLN A 80 6.34 -2.51 -0.53
CA GLN A 80 6.23 -3.82 0.09
C GLN A 80 4.88 -4.49 -0.19
N THR A 81 3.78 -3.73 -0.24
CA THR A 81 2.44 -4.23 -0.62
C THR A 81 2.43 -4.73 -2.07
N ASN A 82 3.31 -4.19 -2.92
CA ASN A 82 3.46 -4.57 -4.32
C ASN A 82 4.59 -5.59 -4.56
N ASP A 83 4.90 -6.43 -3.57
CA ASP A 83 5.90 -7.51 -3.64
C ASP A 83 7.32 -7.05 -4.04
N GLN A 84 7.69 -5.79 -3.77
CA GLN A 84 8.96 -5.21 -4.21
C GLN A 84 9.20 -5.30 -5.73
N LYS A 85 8.13 -5.37 -6.55
CA LYS A 85 8.28 -5.50 -8.00
C LYS A 85 9.06 -4.33 -8.59
N SER A 86 9.90 -4.62 -9.58
CA SER A 86 10.62 -3.60 -10.35
C SER A 86 9.65 -2.54 -10.88
N GLY A 87 10.00 -1.26 -10.75
CA GLY A 87 9.17 -0.12 -11.18
C GLY A 87 8.21 0.40 -10.11
N THR A 88 8.00 -0.32 -9.00
CA THR A 88 7.05 0.11 -7.97
C THR A 88 7.58 1.24 -7.09
N CYS A 89 8.88 1.24 -6.77
CA CYS A 89 9.48 2.36 -6.05
C CYS A 89 9.69 3.54 -6.99
N GLU A 90 10.11 3.28 -8.22
CA GLU A 90 10.41 4.27 -9.26
C GLU A 90 9.17 5.07 -9.69
N LYS A 91 7.97 4.54 -9.45
CA LYS A 91 6.69 5.22 -9.70
C LYS A 91 6.63 6.62 -9.07
N PHE A 92 7.27 6.82 -7.92
CA PHE A 92 7.28 8.10 -7.21
C PHE A 92 8.51 8.97 -7.51
N GLN A 93 9.30 8.64 -8.53
CA GLN A 93 10.41 9.50 -8.95
C GLN A 93 9.92 10.89 -9.38
N PRO A 94 10.67 11.95 -9.08
CA PRO A 94 12.04 11.95 -8.54
C PRO A 94 12.14 11.83 -7.00
N TYR A 95 11.03 11.59 -6.30
CA TYR A 95 10.97 11.69 -4.84
C TYR A 95 11.41 10.43 -4.09
N SER A 96 11.48 9.27 -4.75
CA SER A 96 11.75 7.98 -4.14
C SER A 96 13.03 7.32 -4.65
N THR A 97 13.61 6.46 -3.82
CA THR A 97 14.74 5.59 -4.19
C THR A 97 14.75 4.33 -3.36
N ILE A 98 15.35 3.25 -3.89
CA ILE A 98 15.56 2.01 -3.15
C ILE A 98 16.82 2.13 -2.29
N THR A 99 16.71 1.70 -1.04
CA THR A 99 17.85 1.55 -0.12
C THR A 99 17.92 0.12 0.43
N LYS A 100 19.13 -0.36 0.69
CA LYS A 100 19.40 -1.61 1.43
C LYS A 100 19.75 -1.35 2.90
N THR A 101 19.76 -0.08 3.32
CA THR A 101 19.97 0.34 4.70
C THR A 101 18.61 0.50 5.36
N ASP A 102 18.41 -0.18 6.49
CA ASP A 102 17.16 -0.11 7.26
C ASP A 102 16.90 1.33 7.73
N PRO A 103 15.82 1.99 7.26
CA PRO A 103 15.48 3.36 7.64
C PRO A 103 14.76 3.46 9.00
N SER A 104 14.54 2.34 9.70
CA SER A 104 13.86 2.32 10.99
C SER A 104 14.58 3.15 12.05
N ALA A 105 13.83 3.99 12.76
CA ALA A 105 14.36 4.86 13.81
C ALA A 105 13.47 4.84 15.07
N GLY A 106 14.10 4.69 16.24
CA GLY A 106 13.42 4.63 17.52
C GLY A 106 12.35 3.54 17.58
N LYS A 107 11.11 3.94 17.92
CA LYS A 107 9.93 3.07 17.98
C LYS A 107 9.30 2.76 16.61
N CYS A 108 9.64 3.52 15.57
CA CYS A 108 9.11 3.30 14.23
C CYS A 108 9.93 2.23 13.51
N LYS A 109 9.24 1.21 12.99
CA LYS A 109 9.84 0.14 12.21
C LYS A 109 9.29 0.16 10.80
N TYR A 110 10.17 0.14 9.81
CA TYR A 110 9.81 0.06 8.40
C TYR A 110 9.70 -1.41 8.03
N PRO A 111 8.49 -1.94 7.81
CA PRO A 111 8.33 -3.37 7.63
C PRO A 111 8.91 -3.82 6.27
N ILE A 112 9.31 -5.09 6.25
CA ILE A 112 9.47 -5.89 5.03
C ILE A 112 8.33 -6.89 5.04
N MET A 113 7.60 -7.01 3.92
CA MET A 113 6.48 -7.95 3.85
C MET A 113 6.97 -9.40 3.69
N PHE A 114 6.12 -10.36 4.03
CA PHE A 114 6.45 -11.77 3.88
C PHE A 114 6.34 -12.21 2.41
N GLN A 115 7.15 -13.19 2.02
CA GLN A 115 7.01 -13.85 0.73
C GLN A 115 5.71 -14.66 0.77
N THR A 116 4.75 -14.33 -0.08
CA THR A 116 3.61 -15.20 -0.32
C THR A 116 4.10 -16.35 -1.22
N GLU A 117 4.05 -17.59 -0.73
CA GLU A 117 4.53 -18.78 -1.48
C GLU A 117 3.69 -19.07 -2.74
N TYR A 118 2.65 -18.28 -3.01
CA TYR A 118 1.77 -18.37 -4.18
C TYR A 118 2.43 -18.05 -5.53
N ARG A 119 3.69 -17.61 -5.56
CA ARG A 119 4.44 -17.39 -6.81
C ARG A 119 5.54 -18.42 -7.09
N GLY A 120 5.65 -19.47 -6.27
CA GLY A 120 6.77 -20.42 -6.34
C GLY A 120 6.41 -21.89 -6.12
N SER A 121 5.18 -22.32 -6.40
CA SER A 121 4.84 -23.75 -6.46
C SER A 121 4.04 -24.11 -7.70
N GLU A 122 4.74 -24.28 -8.81
CA GLU A 122 4.50 -25.52 -9.53
C GLU A 122 4.98 -26.65 -8.60
N GLN A 123 4.08 -27.59 -8.31
CA GLN A 123 4.33 -28.90 -7.66
C GLN A 123 4.38 -28.92 -6.12
N GLY A 124 3.18 -28.93 -5.54
CA GLY A 124 2.88 -29.39 -4.17
C GLY A 124 1.45 -29.93 -4.10
N HIS A 125 1.14 -30.94 -4.90
CA HIS A 125 -0.17 -31.60 -4.95
C HIS A 125 -0.48 -32.30 -3.62
N VAL A 126 -1.50 -31.82 -2.91
CA VAL A 126 -2.21 -32.58 -1.88
C VAL A 126 -3.29 -33.38 -2.61
N GLN A 127 -3.17 -34.71 -2.61
CA GLN A 127 -4.16 -35.62 -3.15
C GLN A 127 -5.47 -35.54 -2.36
N HIS A 128 -6.52 -35.02 -2.98
CA HIS A 128 -7.90 -35.38 -2.65
C HIS A 128 -8.53 -35.96 -3.92
N GLY A 129 -9.00 -37.20 -3.82
CA GLY A 129 -9.42 -38.02 -4.96
C GLY A 129 -10.75 -37.62 -5.60
N GLN A 130 -10.73 -37.75 -6.93
CA GLN A 130 -11.78 -38.20 -7.87
C GLN A 130 -13.07 -37.38 -8.08
N GLY A 131 -13.26 -36.99 -9.35
CA GLY A 131 -14.55 -36.60 -9.95
C GLY A 131 -14.39 -36.08 -11.39
N SER A 132 -14.50 -36.96 -12.37
CA SER A 132 -14.32 -36.73 -13.82
C SER A 132 -15.43 -35.88 -14.46
N GLY A 133 -15.06 -35.03 -15.43
CA GLY A 133 -16.01 -34.35 -16.32
C GLY A 133 -15.32 -33.62 -17.47
N SER A 134 -15.31 -34.24 -18.64
CA SER A 134 -14.72 -33.74 -19.90
C SER A 134 -15.59 -32.68 -20.58
N GLY A 135 -14.96 -31.68 -21.20
CA GLY A 135 -15.63 -30.74 -22.10
C GLY A 135 -14.63 -29.86 -22.85
N SER A 136 -14.32 -30.24 -24.09
CA SER A 136 -13.49 -29.50 -25.04
C SER A 136 -14.27 -28.35 -25.69
N GLY A 137 -13.62 -27.21 -25.90
CA GLY A 137 -14.17 -26.11 -26.70
C GLY A 137 -13.12 -25.02 -26.91
N SER A 138 -12.50 -25.02 -28.08
CA SER A 138 -11.61 -23.98 -28.60
C SER A 138 -12.43 -22.97 -29.39
N GLU A 139 -12.28 -21.68 -29.12
CA GLU A 139 -12.63 -20.60 -30.05
C GLU A 139 -11.82 -19.34 -29.74
N SER A 140 -11.07 -18.90 -30.75
CA SER A 140 -10.37 -17.63 -30.83
C SER A 140 -11.33 -16.64 -31.48
N GLU A 141 -11.51 -15.43 -30.94
CA GLU A 141 -11.91 -14.29 -31.78
C GLU A 141 -11.51 -12.95 -31.16
N SER A 142 -10.82 -12.18 -31.99
CA SER A 142 -10.52 -10.75 -31.90
C SER A 142 -11.77 -9.90 -32.12
N GLY A 143 -11.94 -8.81 -31.36
CA GLY A 143 -13.00 -7.85 -31.65
C GLY A 143 -13.03 -6.65 -30.70
N THR A 144 -12.56 -5.51 -31.19
CA THR A 144 -12.71 -4.17 -30.62
C THR A 144 -14.18 -3.77 -30.49
N ASN A 145 -14.59 -3.14 -29.38
CA ASN A 145 -15.76 -2.27 -29.37
C ASN A 145 -15.54 -1.04 -28.47
N SER A 146 -15.42 0.09 -29.16
CA SER A 146 -15.55 1.44 -28.62
C SER A 146 -16.99 1.64 -28.16
N SER A 147 -17.19 2.13 -26.94
CA SER A 147 -18.49 2.60 -26.47
C SER A 147 -18.29 3.89 -25.68
N THR A 148 -18.50 4.99 -26.39
CA THR A 148 -18.70 6.33 -25.84
C THR A 148 -19.88 6.34 -24.87
N GLY A 149 -19.60 6.26 -23.58
CA GLY A 149 -20.56 6.53 -22.51
C GLY A 149 -20.61 8.02 -22.19
N LYS A 150 -21.68 8.70 -22.62
CA LYS A 150 -22.01 10.07 -22.19
C LYS A 150 -22.39 10.04 -20.70
N ILE A 151 -21.58 10.65 -19.84
CA ILE A 151 -21.95 10.92 -18.45
C ILE A 151 -22.73 12.25 -18.38
N ASN A 152 -23.86 12.22 -17.67
CA ASN A 152 -24.82 13.33 -17.54
C ASN A 152 -24.23 14.45 -16.66
N SER A 153 -24.01 15.63 -17.25
CA SER A 153 -23.51 16.84 -16.57
C SER A 153 -24.60 17.52 -15.73
N GLY A 154 -25.02 16.88 -14.65
CA GLY A 154 -26.04 17.43 -13.74
C GLY A 154 -25.85 17.13 -12.25
N VAL A 155 -24.93 16.22 -11.90
CA VAL A 155 -24.77 15.76 -10.49
C VAL A 155 -23.57 16.43 -9.79
N LEU A 156 -22.65 17.05 -10.53
CA LEU A 156 -21.46 17.69 -9.96
C LEU A 156 -21.73 19.10 -9.37
N GLY A 157 -22.87 19.73 -9.70
CA GLY A 157 -23.20 21.08 -9.27
C GLY A 157 -23.83 21.20 -7.87
N ALA A 158 -24.46 20.14 -7.35
CA ALA A 158 -25.19 20.21 -6.08
C ALA A 158 -24.29 20.02 -4.85
N VAL A 159 -23.16 19.32 -5.00
CA VAL A 159 -22.25 19.03 -3.88
C VAL A 159 -21.32 20.22 -3.56
N MET A 160 -21.04 21.08 -4.56
CA MET A 160 -20.23 22.29 -4.40
C MET A 160 -20.96 23.45 -3.68
N LEU A 161 -22.29 23.48 -3.68
CA LEU A 161 -23.07 24.59 -3.09
C LEU A 161 -23.34 24.41 -1.58
N ALA A 162 -23.24 23.19 -1.04
CA ALA A 162 -23.51 22.93 0.38
C ALA A 162 -22.33 23.32 1.31
N MET A 163 -21.10 23.41 0.81
CA MET A 163 -19.92 23.78 1.61
C MET A 163 -19.73 25.31 1.74
N ILE A 164 -20.29 26.11 0.82
CA ILE A 164 -20.17 27.58 0.87
C ILE A 164 -21.10 28.18 1.93
N MET A 165 -22.24 27.53 2.24
CA MET A 165 -23.19 28.06 3.23
C MET A 165 -22.77 27.84 4.69
N VAL A 166 -21.77 27.00 4.99
CA VAL A 166 -21.30 26.80 6.37
C VAL A 166 -20.31 27.88 6.81
N PHE A 167 -19.54 28.47 5.89
CA PHE A 167 -18.56 29.51 6.22
C PHE A 167 -19.10 30.95 6.10
N GLY A 168 -20.26 31.16 5.50
CA GLY A 168 -20.88 32.50 5.36
C GLY A 168 -21.69 32.98 6.58
N TYR A 169 -21.90 32.15 7.61
CA TYR A 169 -22.73 32.48 8.78
C TYR A 169 -21.93 32.82 10.06
N LEU A 170 -20.62 32.98 9.97
CA LEU A 170 -19.74 33.27 11.12
C LEU A 170 -18.92 34.55 10.98
N ASN A 171 -19.45 35.58 10.31
CA ASN A 171 -18.91 36.94 10.45
C ASN A 171 -20.04 37.98 10.45
#